data_AF-W4MGH0-F1
#
_entry.id   AF-W4MGH0-F1
#
_cell.length_a   1.000
_cell.length_b   1.000
_cell.length_c   1.000
_cell.angle_alpha   90.00
_cell.angle_beta   90.00
_cell.angle_gamma   90.00
#
_symmetry.space_group_name_H-M   'P 1'
#
loop_
_entity.id
_entity.type
_entity.pdbx_description
1 polymer ?
#
loop_
_entity_poly.entity_id
_entity_poly.type
_entity_poly.pdbx_seq_one_letter_code
_entity_poly.pdbx_strand_id
1 'polypeptide(L)' 'NAPVQKGELPGAKIGKQWRFDATEIQRWFTTRAQQQQELPDDI' A
#
# COMPACT_ATOMS: atom_id res chain seq x y z
N ASN A 1 16.66 -10.50 -1.12
CA ASN A 1 15.22 -10.66 -0.86
C ASN A 1 14.48 -9.40 -1.26
N ALA A 2 13.89 -9.40 -2.45
CA ALA A 2 12.93 -8.41 -2.91
C ALA A 2 11.94 -9.15 -3.85
N PRO A 3 10.70 -8.65 -4.08
CA PRO A 3 9.95 -7.62 -3.35
C PRO A 3 8.51 -8.08 -3.03
N VAL A 4 7.84 -7.34 -2.16
CA VAL A 4 6.37 -7.39 -2.01
C VAL A 4 5.73 -6.69 -3.23
N GLN A 5 5.00 -7.45 -4.04
CA GLN A 5 4.27 -7.03 -5.24
C GLN A 5 2.98 -7.86 -5.31
N LYS A 6 1.76 -7.31 -5.38
CA LYS A 6 1.28 -6.07 -6.00
C LYS A 6 0.09 -5.59 -5.15
N GLY A 7 0.22 -4.47 -4.42
CA GLY A 7 -0.85 -3.93 -3.56
C GLY A 7 -0.71 -4.21 -2.06
N GLU A 8 0.49 -4.61 -1.61
CA GLU A 8 0.73 -4.97 -0.21
C GLU A 8 0.72 -3.75 0.71
N LEU A 9 -0.16 -3.82 1.70
CA LEU A 9 -0.27 -2.89 2.82
C LEU A 9 1.10 -2.75 3.50
N PRO A 10 1.58 -1.53 3.79
CA PRO A 10 2.86 -1.33 4.45
C PRO A 10 2.83 -1.92 5.86
N GLY A 11 3.60 -2.98 6.06
CA GLY A 11 3.70 -3.69 7.34
C GLY A 11 4.99 -4.50 7.43
N ALA A 12 5.49 -4.63 8.65
CA ALA A 12 6.66 -5.43 8.97
C ALA A 12 6.24 -6.70 9.73
N LYS A 13 6.74 -7.85 9.29
CA LYS A 13 6.55 -9.11 10.02
C LYS A 13 7.63 -9.22 11.10
N ILE A 14 7.22 -9.10 12.36
CA ILE A 14 8.10 -9.24 13.53
C ILE A 14 7.76 -10.55 14.23
N GLY A 15 8.63 -11.54 14.05
CA GLY A 15 8.41 -12.91 14.54
C GLY A 15 7.19 -13.55 13.89
N LYS A 16 6.15 -13.83 14.69
CA LYS A 16 4.89 -14.42 14.24
C LYS A 16 3.77 -13.40 13.97
N GLN A 17 4.02 -12.12 14.23
CA GLN A 17 3.00 -11.08 14.16
C GLN A 17 3.32 -10.05 13.07
N TRP A 18 2.28 -9.54 12.42
CA TRP A 18 2.37 -8.37 11.55
C TRP A 18 2.20 -7.09 12.35
N ARG A 19 3.12 -6.15 12.14
CA ARG A 19 3.08 -4.81 12.70
C ARG A 19 2.86 -3.83 11.56
N PHE A 20 1.88 -2.97 11.74
CA PHE A 20 1.56 -1.93 10.78
C PHE A 20 1.66 -0.58 11.47
N ASP A 21 2.24 0.40 10.78
CA ASP A 21 2.25 1.78 11.23
C ASP A 21 1.06 2.52 10.60
N ALA A 22 0.23 3.15 11.42
CA ALA A 22 -0.98 3.82 10.95
C ALA A 22 -0.66 4.99 10.01
N THR A 23 0.44 5.71 10.24
CA THR A 23 0.87 6.85 9.42
C THR A 23 1.39 6.37 8.05
N GLU A 24 2.08 5.24 8.03
CA GLU A 24 2.56 4.59 6.81
C GLU A 24 1.40 4.03 5.99
N ILE A 25 0.43 3.37 6.64
CA ILE A 25 -0.81 2.92 6.01
C ILE A 25 -1.58 4.10 5.41
N GLN A 26 -1.76 5.18 6.17
CA GLN A 26 -2.52 6.34 5.70
C GLN A 26 -1.88 6.96 4.45
N ARG A 27 -0.54 7.11 4.43
CA ARG A 27 0.19 7.58 3.26
C ARG A 27 0.05 6.64 2.07
N TRP A 28 0.13 5.32 2.29
CA TRP A 28 -0.07 4.34 1.23
C TRP A 28 -1.47 4.42 0.62
N PHE A 29 -2.51 4.58 1.43
CA PHE A 29 -3.88 4.77 0.94
C PHE A 29 -4.01 6.03 0.09
N THR A 30 -3.45 7.17 0.53
CA THR A 30 -3.48 8.41 -0.24
C THR A 30 -2.75 8.27 -1.58
N THR A 31 -1.56 7.66 -1.59
CA THR A 31 -0.79 7.44 -2.82
C THR A 31 -1.51 6.49 -3.79
N ARG A 32 -2.17 5.44 -3.28
CA ARG A 32 -2.95 4.50 -4.08
C ARG A 32 -4.21 5.15 -4.66
N ALA A 33 -4.91 5.95 -3.88
CA ALA A 33 -6.08 6.69 -4.34
C ALA A 33 -5.72 7.62 -5.50
N GLN A 34 -4.58 8.31 -5.42
CA GLN A 34 -4.08 9.16 -6.50
C GLN A 34 -3.70 8.35 -7.75
N GLN A 35 -3.03 7.21 -7.61
CA GLN A 35 -2.70 6.32 -8.73
C GLN A 35 -3.91 5.63 -9.38
N GLN A 36 -5.05 5.56 -8.70
CA GLN A 36 -6.29 5.03 -9.27
C GLN A 36 -7.11 6.10 -10.03
N GLN A 37 -6.81 7.39 -9.84
CA GLN A 37 -7.52 8.50 -10.48
C GLN A 37 -6.98 8.87 -11.87
N GLU A 38 -5.96 8.18 -12.37
CA GLU A 38 -5.38 8.36 -13.72
C GLU A 38 -5.87 7.34 -14.75
N LEU A 39 -6.85 6.51 -14.42
CA LEU A 39 -7.60 5.75 -15.42
C LEU A 39 -8.59 6.72 -16.08
N PRO A 40 -8.42 7.07 -17.38
CA PRO A 40 -9.45 7.83 -18.07
C PRO A 40 -10.73 6.99 -18.05
N ASP A 41 -11.82 7.61 -17.64
CA ASP A 41 -13.17 7.15 -17.93
C ASP A 41 -13.24 7.08 -19.48
N ASP A 42 -13.02 5.89 -20.02
CA ASP A 42 -13.10 5.61 -21.46
C ASP A 42 -14.53 5.95 -21.91
N ILE A 43 -14.61 6.88 -22.86
CA ILE A 43 -15.81 7.56 -23.41
C ILE A 43 -16.82 6.56 -23.97
#